data_AF-A0A1H1LA24-F1
#
_entry.id   AF-A0A1H1LA24-F1
#
_cell.length_a   1.000
_cell.length_b   1.000
_cell.length_c   1.000
_cell.angle_alpha   90.00
_cell.angle_beta   90.00
_cell.angle_gamma   90.00
#
_symmetry.space_group_name_H-M   'P 1'
#
loop_
_entity.id
_entity.type
_entity.pdbx_description
1 polymer ?
#
loop_
_entity_poly.entity_id
_entity_poly.type
_entity_poly.pdbx_seq_one_letter_code
_entity_poly.pdbx_strand_id
1 'polypeptide(L)'
;MDKSKVIDLNIKNDYINKLDKIVEKLEDIDKVIFGSMIELSTSEKWKDWSENQKEGTVFTFEESMFENCPDKNVTELLDLRRKLNSTILELTQANNVYRK
;
A
#
# COMPACT_ATOMS: atom_id res chain seq x y z
N MET A 1 16.21 -15.81 18.85
CA MET A 1 14.85 -16.33 18.64
C MET A 1 14.91 -17.31 17.50
N ASP A 2 14.58 -18.57 17.77
CA ASP A 2 14.51 -19.61 16.75
C ASP A 2 13.30 -19.35 15.85
N LYS A 3 13.51 -19.24 14.54
CA LYS A 3 12.46 -18.98 13.53
C LYS A 3 12.09 -20.27 12.80
N SER A 4 12.07 -21.41 13.49
CA SER A 4 11.63 -22.65 12.89
C SER A 4 10.11 -22.63 12.66
N LYS A 5 9.69 -22.77 11.40
CA LYS A 5 8.28 -22.85 11.00
C LYS A 5 8.04 -24.22 10.34
N VAL A 6 7.12 -25.00 10.90
CA VAL A 6 6.70 -26.30 10.34
C VAL A 6 5.69 -26.05 9.22
N ILE A 7 5.86 -26.73 8.08
CA ILE A 7 4.99 -26.59 6.90
C ILE A 7 4.41 -27.98 6.56
N ASP A 8 3.08 -28.05 6.44
CA ASP A 8 2.35 -29.22 5.95
C ASP A 8 2.27 -29.19 4.41
N LEU A 9 2.47 -30.35 3.76
CA LEU A 9 2.68 -30.49 2.32
C LEU A 9 1.38 -30.87 1.55
N ASN A 10 0.22 -30.35 1.96
CA ASN A 10 -0.99 -30.39 1.12
C ASN A 10 -0.96 -29.24 0.10
N ILE A 11 -0.20 -29.47 -0.99
CA ILE A 11 0.59 -28.45 -1.70
C ILE A 11 -0.16 -27.44 -2.58
N LYS A 12 -1.35 -27.73 -3.15
CA LYS A 12 -1.91 -26.84 -4.21
C LYS A 12 -2.88 -25.76 -3.69
N ASN A 13 -3.92 -26.15 -2.93
CA ASN A 13 -4.87 -25.18 -2.37
C ASN A 13 -4.24 -24.31 -1.28
N ASP A 14 -3.30 -24.86 -0.51
CA ASP A 14 -2.62 -24.11 0.55
C ASP A 14 -1.67 -23.04 -0.02
N TYR A 15 -1.04 -23.28 -1.18
CA TYR A 15 -0.20 -22.29 -1.86
C TYR A 15 -1.00 -21.09 -2.38
N ILE A 16 -2.13 -21.32 -3.07
CA ILE A 16 -3.00 -20.26 -3.58
C ILE A 16 -3.55 -19.41 -2.42
N ASN A 17 -4.06 -20.07 -1.37
CA ASN A 17 -4.57 -19.37 -0.19
C ASN A 17 -3.49 -18.54 0.53
N LYS A 18 -2.23 -19.02 0.53
CA LYS A 18 -1.10 -18.27 1.09
C LYS A 18 -0.75 -17.06 0.23
N LEU A 19 -0.77 -17.19 -1.10
CA LEU A 19 -0.59 -16.07 -2.00
C LEU A 19 -1.67 -15.01 -1.81
N ASP A 20 -2.94 -15.41 -1.75
CA ASP A 20 -4.06 -14.48 -1.55
C ASP A 20 -3.90 -13.70 -0.23
N LYS A 21 -3.56 -14.39 0.86
CA LYS A 21 -3.27 -13.73 2.15
C LYS A 21 -2.06 -12.81 2.13
N ILE A 22 -1.08 -13.06 1.27
CA ILE A 22 0.07 -12.16 1.11
C ILE A 22 -0.37 -10.91 0.35
N VAL A 23 -1.13 -11.08 -0.75
CA VAL A 23 -1.68 -9.96 -1.51
C VAL A 23 -2.55 -9.06 -0.63
N GLU A 24 -3.49 -9.61 0.13
CA GLU A 24 -4.32 -8.85 1.09
C GLU A 24 -3.48 -8.02 2.06
N LYS A 25 -2.39 -8.59 2.60
CA LYS A 25 -1.48 -7.85 3.49
C LYS A 25 -0.73 -6.73 2.79
N LEU A 26 -0.32 -6.94 1.54
CA LEU A 26 0.35 -5.91 0.76
C LEU A 26 -0.62 -4.77 0.43
N GLU A 27 -1.88 -5.07 0.11
CA GLU A 27 -2.94 -4.08 -0.09
C GLU A 27 -3.24 -3.28 1.19
N ASP A 28 -3.24 -3.92 2.36
CA ASP A 28 -3.39 -3.20 3.63
C ASP A 28 -2.19 -2.29 3.94
N ILE A 29 -0.98 -2.72 3.58
CA ILE A 29 0.22 -1.88 3.67
C ILE A 29 0.11 -0.68 2.71
N ASP A 30 -0.42 -0.85 1.50
CA ASP A 30 -0.66 0.25 0.55
C ASP A 30 -1.55 1.33 1.17
N LYS A 31 -2.65 0.94 1.82
CA LYS A 31 -3.56 1.87 2.51
C LYS A 31 -2.86 2.64 3.63
N VAL A 32 -2.01 1.97 4.41
CA VAL A 32 -1.24 2.60 5.49
C VAL A 32 -0.23 3.60 4.93
N ILE A 33 0.48 3.25 3.86
CA ILE A 33 1.41 4.15 3.18
C ILE A 33 0.67 5.38 2.67
N PHE A 34 -0.47 5.18 1.99
CA PHE A 34 -1.26 6.28 1.45
C PHE A 34 -1.80 7.21 2.54
N GLY A 35 -2.31 6.66 3.65
CA GLY A 35 -2.71 7.45 4.82
C GLY A 35 -1.55 8.26 5.41
N SER A 36 -0.38 7.65 5.54
CA SER A 36 0.83 8.32 6.05
C SER A 36 1.28 9.48 5.14
N MET A 37 1.15 9.33 3.81
CA MET A 37 1.44 10.41 2.86
C MET A 37 0.51 11.60 3.04
N ILE A 38 -0.79 11.35 3.26
CA ILE A 38 -1.79 12.38 3.53
C ILE A 38 -1.44 13.11 4.83
N GLU A 39 -1.19 12.37 5.91
CA GLU A 39 -0.87 12.94 7.23
C GLU A 39 0.40 13.81 7.18
N LEU A 40 1.47 13.31 6.55
CA LEU A 40 2.72 14.08 6.41
C LEU A 40 2.50 15.34 5.57
N SER A 41 1.83 15.21 4.42
CA SER A 41 1.63 16.34 3.51
C SER A 41 0.75 17.41 4.18
N THR A 42 -0.35 17.02 4.83
CA THR A 42 -1.26 17.95 5.52
C THR A 42 -0.69 18.54 6.81
N SER A 43 0.28 17.89 7.44
CA SER A 43 0.96 18.43 8.63
C SER A 43 1.98 19.53 8.31
N GLU A 44 2.51 19.56 7.08
CA GLU A 44 3.54 20.52 6.69
C GLU A 44 3.24 21.21 5.35
N LYS A 45 3.46 20.54 4.22
CA LYS A 45 3.44 21.19 2.89
C LYS A 45 2.05 21.69 2.46
N TRP A 46 1.01 21.02 2.92
CA TRP A 46 -0.40 21.36 2.68
C TRP A 46 -1.09 21.82 3.97
N LYS A 47 -0.32 22.24 4.97
CA LYS A 47 -0.85 22.70 6.25
C LYS A 47 -1.79 23.89 6.08
N ASP A 48 -1.37 24.92 5.35
CA ASP A 48 -2.21 26.10 5.11
C ASP A 48 -3.51 25.72 4.39
N TRP A 49 -3.43 24.83 3.41
CA TRP A 49 -4.62 24.30 2.74
C TRP A 49 -5.53 23.55 3.73
N SER A 50 -4.94 22.70 4.58
CA SER A 50 -5.66 21.87 5.55
C SER A 50 -6.33 22.70 6.65
N GLU A 51 -5.66 23.72 7.18
CA GLU A 51 -6.18 24.61 8.24
C GLU A 51 -7.31 25.52 7.75
N ASN A 52 -7.40 25.76 6.44
CA ASN A 52 -8.46 26.55 5.83
C ASN A 52 -9.72 25.73 5.47
N GLN A 53 -9.72 24.41 5.70
CA GLN A 53 -10.91 23.58 5.47
C GLN A 53 -11.92 23.76 6.60
N LYS A 54 -13.22 23.76 6.26
CA LYS A 54 -14.28 23.78 7.26
C LYS A 54 -14.34 22.44 8.00
N GLU A 55 -14.66 22.47 9.28
CA GLU A 55 -14.92 21.25 10.04
C GLU A 55 -16.00 20.40 9.35
N GLY A 56 -15.77 19.09 9.27
CA GLY A 56 -16.64 18.15 8.56
C GLY A 56 -16.45 18.10 7.04
N THR A 57 -15.49 18.83 6.48
CA THR A 57 -15.15 18.72 5.04
C THR A 57 -14.66 17.31 4.73
N VAL A 58 -15.27 16.68 3.73
CA VAL A 58 -14.80 15.42 3.15
C VAL A 58 -13.99 15.75 1.91
N PHE A 59 -12.77 15.24 1.84
CA PHE A 59 -11.88 15.40 0.70
C PHE A 59 -11.35 14.04 0.25
N THR A 60 -11.33 13.82 -1.05
CA THR A 60 -10.77 12.61 -1.66
C THR A 60 -9.37 12.92 -2.16
N PHE A 61 -8.37 12.29 -1.56
CA PHE A 61 -6.99 12.38 -2.03
C PHE A 61 -6.76 11.42 -3.19
N GLU A 62 -6.09 11.90 -4.23
CA GLU A 62 -5.63 11.09 -5.36
C GLU A 62 -4.11 10.99 -5.36
N GLU A 63 -3.56 9.90 -5.92
CA GLU A 63 -2.11 9.73 -6.03
C GLU A 63 -1.43 10.87 -6.80
N SER A 64 -2.09 11.35 -7.86
CA SER A 64 -1.64 12.45 -8.73
C SER A 64 -1.32 13.73 -7.94
N MET A 65 -1.99 13.95 -6.81
CA MET A 65 -1.77 15.12 -5.96
C MET A 65 -0.37 15.11 -5.32
N PHE A 66 0.21 13.93 -5.11
CA PHE A 66 1.52 13.77 -4.48
C PHE A 66 2.69 13.83 -5.46
N GLU A 67 2.45 13.77 -6.77
CA GLU A 67 3.51 13.78 -7.79
C GLU A 67 4.37 15.04 -7.75
N ASN A 68 3.79 16.15 -7.32
CA ASN A 68 4.48 17.44 -7.19
C ASN A 68 4.65 17.87 -5.73
N CYS A 69 4.48 16.96 -4.76
CA CYS A 69 4.70 17.29 -3.36
C CYS A 69 6.20 17.53 -3.12
N PRO A 70 6.62 18.72 -2.62
CA PRO A 70 8.03 19.04 -2.40
C PRO A 70 8.62 18.37 -1.15
N ASP A 71 7.90 17.46 -0.49
CA ASP A 71 8.38 16.70 0.65
C ASP A 71 9.03 15.39 0.19
N LYS A 72 10.34 15.29 0.43
CA LYS A 72 11.12 14.10 0.10
C LYS A 72 10.59 12.83 0.77
N ASN A 73 10.09 12.90 2.00
CA ASN A 73 9.56 11.72 2.69
C ASN A 73 8.30 11.22 2.00
N VAL A 74 7.43 12.14 1.57
CA VAL A 74 6.24 11.81 0.78
C VAL A 74 6.63 11.24 -0.58
N THR A 75 7.67 11.75 -1.22
CA THR A 75 8.21 11.20 -2.47
C THR A 75 8.67 9.75 -2.30
N GLU A 76 9.45 9.45 -1.26
CA GLU A 76 9.94 8.09 -0.99
C GLU A 76 8.79 7.12 -0.68
N LEU A 77 7.76 7.59 0.02
CA LEU A 77 6.54 6.80 0.27
C LEU A 77 5.76 6.53 -1.02
N LEU A 78 5.64 7.53 -1.91
CA LEU A 78 5.01 7.36 -3.22
C LEU A 78 5.76 6.32 -4.06
N ASP A 79 7.09 6.36 -4.07
CA ASP A 79 7.92 5.40 -4.80
C ASP A 79 7.81 3.98 -4.22
N LEU A 80 7.78 3.86 -2.88
CA LEU A 80 7.52 2.58 -2.22
C LEU A 80 6.16 2.02 -2.61
N ARG A 81 5.13 2.88 -2.61
CA ARG A 81 3.77 2.53 -2.99
C ARG A 81 3.69 2.01 -4.43
N ARG A 82 4.33 2.70 -5.36
CA ARG A 82 4.39 2.27 -6.78
C ARG A 82 5.04 0.89 -6.94
N LYS A 83 6.16 0.65 -6.25
CA LYS A 83 6.83 -0.67 -6.24
C LYS A 83 5.94 -1.76 -5.63
N LEU A 84 5.23 -1.44 -4.55
CA LEU A 84 4.29 -2.34 -3.90
C LEU A 84 3.15 -2.73 -4.85
N ASN A 85 2.55 -1.75 -5.53
CA ASN A 85 1.47 -1.98 -6.50
C ASN A 85 1.92 -2.82 -7.70
N SER A 86 3.12 -2.57 -8.23
CA SER A 86 3.71 -3.45 -9.26
C SER A 86 3.89 -4.89 -8.75
N THR A 87 4.36 -5.06 -7.51
CA THR A 87 4.56 -6.38 -6.90
C THR A 87 3.23 -7.12 -6.71
N ILE A 88 2.19 -6.42 -6.23
CA ILE A 88 0.83 -6.98 -6.08
C ILE A 88 0.30 -7.46 -7.44
N LEU A 89 0.49 -6.65 -8.49
CA LEU A 89 0.06 -6.99 -9.84
C LEU A 89 0.75 -8.27 -10.34
N GLU A 90 2.08 -8.36 -10.19
CA GLU A 90 2.86 -9.53 -10.57
C GLU A 90 2.43 -10.80 -9.81
N LEU A 91 2.24 -10.70 -8.49
CA LEU A 91 1.77 -11.82 -7.67
C LEU A 91 0.37 -12.30 -8.08
N THR A 92 -0.52 -11.36 -8.40
CA THR A 92 -1.89 -11.67 -8.83
C THR A 92 -1.91 -12.33 -10.21
N GLN A 93 -1.09 -11.84 -11.14
CA GLN A 93 -0.95 -12.45 -12.47
C GLN A 93 -0.34 -13.85 -12.38
N ALA A 94 0.67 -14.06 -11.55
CA ALA A 94 1.25 -15.37 -11.29
C ALA A 94 0.21 -16.33 -10.69
N ASN A 95 -0.63 -15.87 -9.76
CA ASN A 95 -1.68 -16.68 -9.15
C ASN A 95 -2.72 -17.15 -10.20
N ASN A 96 -3.07 -16.30 -11.17
CA ASN A 96 -3.98 -16.67 -12.27
C ASN A 96 -3.43 -17.82 -13.15
N VAL A 97 -2.12 -18.04 -13.21
CA VAL A 97 -1.52 -19.19 -13.91
C VAL A 97 -1.81 -20.49 -13.16
N TYR A 98 -1.79 -20.48 -11.83
CA TYR A 98 -2.04 -21.67 -11.00
C TYR A 98 -3.53 -22.04 -10.85
N ARG A 99 -4.42 -21.12 -11.22
CA ARG A 99 -5.88 -21.28 -11.21
C ARG A 99 -6.45 -21.87 -12.52
N LYS A 100 -5.62 -22.04 -13.56
CA LYS A 100 -5.95 -22.76 -14.81
C LYS A 100 -5.57 -24.23 -14.72
#